data_AF-A0A921GF38-F1
#
_entry.id   AF-A0A921GF38-F1
#
_cell.length_a   1.000
_cell.length_b   1.000
_cell.length_c   1.000
_cell.angle_alpha   90.00
_cell.angle_beta   90.00
_cell.angle_gamma   90.00
#
_symmetry.space_group_name_H-M   'P 1'
#
loop_
_entity.id
_entity.type
_entity.pdbx_description
1 polymer ?
#
loop_
_entity_poly.entity_id
_entity_poly.type
_entity_poly.pdbx_seq_one_letter_code
_entity_poly.pdbx_strand_id
1 'polypeptide(L)'
;MSSPLDSYTSSLDELRFSDEAKARMVDGLRAVASERQARSAEVLSMPAARPARRPRRWLSVAAGLTLALVLGGGGTVAVAAGVLPNPADVLSDVFGGAPAETELLNEVGRPIGASATSNGVTVTAAAVAGDRSNYTVVYDVRFDDPSVLEGIEPGEDGTLPLVADTDRHIDGVMAGGGGAWFYDADPGDDTIQYAETMGFTTWNGAGIVGRTMRFSMSGIRAYDAEGGYATLVTGDWDLKFEMNYVDTTVDLPAGQKTTWQGAGVTIDAVAVSSVGVTVDYTIGRQMGDLGPSGQLSDEALARQDAVIGLPVTVTFADGMTFDATNASTYAQERDDGTSAVNKKATYDRIVAAGDIVSVTVGDVEIPVNAA
;
A
#
# COMPACT_ATOMS: atom_id res chain seq x y z
N MET A 1 -6.92 -23.92 -58.48
CA MET A 1 -5.97 -23.21 -57.61
C MET A 1 -6.81 -22.61 -56.50
N SER A 2 -6.82 -23.23 -55.31
CA SER A 2 -7.59 -22.71 -54.16
C SER A 2 -6.77 -21.63 -53.45
N SER A 3 -7.45 -20.60 -52.97
CA SER A 3 -6.85 -19.38 -52.43
C SER A 3 -6.15 -19.64 -51.08
N PRO A 4 -4.96 -19.08 -50.81
CA PRO A 4 -4.24 -19.25 -49.54
C PRO A 4 -5.02 -18.82 -48.29
N LEU A 5 -6.05 -17.98 -48.45
CA LEU A 5 -6.90 -17.50 -47.36
C LEU A 5 -7.82 -18.62 -46.82
N ASP A 6 -8.34 -19.51 -47.67
CA ASP A 6 -9.23 -20.60 -47.25
C ASP A 6 -8.52 -21.63 -46.37
N SER A 7 -7.22 -21.82 -46.60
CA SER A 7 -6.35 -22.68 -45.79
C SER A 7 -6.08 -22.10 -44.40
N TYR A 8 -6.13 -20.77 -44.24
CA TYR A 8 -5.81 -20.07 -43.00
C TYR A 8 -7.02 -19.99 -42.07
N THR A 9 -8.22 -19.79 -42.63
CA THR A 9 -9.47 -19.84 -41.86
C THR A 9 -9.78 -21.25 -41.36
N SER A 10 -9.50 -22.28 -42.17
CA SER A 10 -9.70 -23.69 -41.78
C SER A 10 -8.79 -24.12 -40.63
N SER A 11 -7.57 -23.59 -40.55
CA SER A 11 -6.62 -23.93 -39.48
C SER A 11 -6.87 -23.15 -38.18
N LEU A 12 -7.57 -22.01 -38.24
CA LEU A 12 -8.05 -21.29 -37.06
C LEU A 12 -9.36 -21.85 -36.48
N ASP A 13 -10.19 -22.50 -37.31
CA ASP A 13 -11.39 -23.20 -36.82
C ASP A 13 -11.04 -24.46 -35.98
N GLU A 14 -9.90 -25.10 -36.26
CA GLU A 14 -9.38 -26.23 -35.48
C GLU A 14 -8.80 -25.84 -34.11
N LEU A 15 -8.60 -24.54 -33.85
CA LEU A 15 -8.10 -23.99 -32.58
C LEU A 15 -9.25 -23.55 -31.63
N ARG A 16 -10.51 -23.79 -32.01
CA ARG A 16 -11.66 -23.46 -31.18
C ARG A 16 -11.90 -24.57 -30.17
N PHE A 17 -11.98 -24.20 -28.88
CA PHE A 17 -12.48 -25.11 -27.85
C PHE A 17 -13.84 -25.67 -28.26
N SER A 18 -14.05 -26.98 -28.09
CA SER A 18 -15.37 -27.58 -28.27
C SER A 18 -16.37 -26.92 -27.33
N ASP A 19 -17.65 -26.93 -27.69
CA ASP A 19 -18.67 -26.28 -26.85
C ASP A 19 -18.80 -26.94 -25.47
N GLU A 20 -18.46 -28.24 -25.36
CA GLU A 20 -18.29 -28.95 -24.10
C GLU A 20 -17.08 -28.48 -23.29
N ALA A 21 -15.96 -28.15 -23.94
CA ALA A 21 -14.79 -27.59 -23.26
C ALA A 21 -15.08 -26.16 -22.78
N LYS A 22 -15.80 -25.35 -23.56
CA LYS A 22 -16.28 -24.03 -23.14
C LYS A 22 -17.25 -24.12 -21.98
N ALA A 23 -18.21 -25.06 -22.02
CA ALA A 23 -19.15 -25.29 -20.93
C ALA A 23 -18.43 -25.69 -19.64
N ARG A 24 -17.47 -26.62 -19.70
CA ARG A 24 -16.64 -26.99 -18.54
C ARG A 24 -15.77 -25.84 -18.04
N MET A 25 -15.26 -24.98 -18.93
CA MET A 25 -14.53 -23.77 -18.53
C MET A 25 -15.45 -22.76 -17.83
N VAL A 26 -16.68 -22.58 -18.32
CA VAL A 26 -17.67 -21.68 -17.70
C VAL A 26 -18.12 -22.23 -16.34
N ASP A 27 -18.34 -23.54 -16.22
CA ASP A 27 -18.70 -24.17 -14.95
C ASP A 27 -17.52 -24.14 -13.97
N GLY A 28 -16.28 -24.32 -14.44
CA GLY A 28 -15.07 -24.13 -13.65
C GLY A 28 -14.91 -22.68 -13.19
N LEU A 29 -15.16 -21.70 -14.06
CA LEU A 29 -15.14 -20.27 -13.72
C LEU A 29 -16.24 -19.91 -12.72
N ARG A 30 -17.43 -20.51 -12.82
CA ARG A 30 -18.53 -20.33 -11.86
C ARG A 30 -18.22 -20.97 -10.51
N ALA A 31 -17.64 -22.16 -10.48
CA ALA A 31 -17.19 -22.81 -9.26
C ALA A 31 -16.11 -21.99 -8.56
N VAL A 32 -15.12 -21.51 -9.31
CA VAL A 32 -14.07 -20.61 -8.82
C VAL A 32 -14.66 -19.28 -8.35
N ALA A 33 -15.64 -18.71 -9.04
CA ALA A 33 -16.31 -17.48 -8.62
C ALA A 33 -17.13 -17.68 -7.33
N SER A 34 -17.84 -18.80 -7.19
CA SER A 34 -18.58 -19.14 -5.97
C SER A 34 -17.67 -19.42 -4.78
N GLU A 35 -16.51 -20.05 -5.01
CA GLU A 35 -15.52 -20.27 -3.95
C GLU A 35 -14.79 -18.97 -3.58
N ARG A 36 -14.54 -18.08 -4.55
CA ARG A 36 -13.99 -16.73 -4.30
C ARG A 36 -14.96 -15.87 -3.51
N GLN A 37 -16.26 -16.04 -3.69
CA GLN A 37 -17.31 -15.40 -2.88
C GLN A 37 -17.30 -15.90 -1.44
N ALA A 38 -17.02 -17.19 -1.21
CA ALA A 38 -16.87 -17.74 0.14
C ALA A 38 -15.53 -17.36 0.82
N ARG A 39 -14.45 -17.18 0.03
CA ARG A 39 -13.09 -16.92 0.55
C ARG A 39 -12.70 -15.44 0.64
N SER A 40 -13.36 -14.56 -0.12
CA SER A 40 -13.16 -13.10 0.00
C SER A 40 -13.69 -12.56 1.35
N ALA A 41 -14.55 -13.32 2.02
CA ALA A 41 -14.97 -13.05 3.39
C ALA A 41 -13.87 -13.32 4.45
N GLU A 42 -12.75 -13.96 4.08
CA GLU A 42 -11.73 -14.42 5.04
C GLU A 42 -10.32 -13.85 4.78
N VAL A 43 -10.07 -13.18 3.64
CA VAL A 43 -8.73 -12.65 3.30
C VAL A 43 -8.77 -11.16 2.94
N LEU A 44 -9.17 -10.34 3.91
CA LEU A 44 -8.77 -8.95 4.08
C LEU A 44 -8.63 -8.68 5.59
N SER A 45 -7.77 -9.44 6.27
CA SER A 45 -7.40 -9.10 7.63
C SER A 45 -6.31 -8.04 7.56
N MET A 46 -6.72 -6.77 7.71
CA MET A 46 -5.81 -5.67 7.96
C MET A 46 -5.06 -5.90 9.28
N PRO A 47 -3.79 -5.49 9.40
CA PRO A 47 -3.07 -5.56 10.66
C PRO A 47 -3.76 -4.66 11.71
N ALA A 48 -3.78 -5.18 12.95
CA ALA A 48 -4.16 -4.60 14.24
C ALA A 48 -5.05 -3.34 14.26
N ALA A 49 -6.18 -3.44 14.97
CA ALA A 49 -7.09 -2.35 15.29
C ALA A 49 -6.36 -1.05 15.67
N ARG A 50 -6.52 -0.03 14.82
CA ARG A 50 -6.08 1.34 15.10
C ARG A 50 -6.92 1.89 16.27
N PRO A 51 -6.33 2.66 17.20
CA PRO A 51 -7.10 3.29 18.26
C PRO A 51 -8.15 4.25 17.66
N ALA A 52 -9.39 4.16 18.16
CA ALA A 52 -10.52 4.94 17.65
C ALA A 52 -10.22 6.45 17.61
N ARG A 53 -10.39 7.05 16.43
CA ARG A 53 -10.23 8.49 16.20
C ARG A 53 -11.28 9.26 17.02
N ARG A 54 -10.84 10.24 17.82
CA ARG A 54 -11.76 11.17 18.50
C ARG A 54 -12.24 12.22 17.49
N PRO A 55 -13.55 12.54 17.41
CA PRO A 55 -14.03 13.60 16.52
C PRO A 55 -13.48 14.95 17.01
N ARG A 56 -12.56 15.54 16.24
CA ARG A 56 -12.05 16.90 16.47
C ARG A 56 -13.04 17.87 15.82
N ARG A 57 -13.81 18.59 16.63
CA ARG A 57 -14.60 19.74 16.18
C ARG A 57 -13.65 20.88 15.86
N TRP A 58 -13.37 21.13 14.58
CA TRP A 58 -12.54 22.26 14.15
C TRP A 58 -13.34 23.30 13.37
N LEU A 59 -12.93 24.56 13.57
CA LEU A 59 -13.52 25.77 13.03
C LEU A 59 -13.21 25.85 11.53
N SER A 60 -14.26 26.00 10.73
CA SER A 60 -14.24 26.12 9.27
C SER A 60 -13.27 27.21 8.80
N VAL A 61 -12.25 26.83 8.03
CA VAL A 61 -11.53 27.75 7.14
C VAL A 61 -12.06 27.47 5.74
N ALA A 62 -13.06 28.25 5.32
CA ALA A 62 -13.60 28.18 3.97
C ALA A 62 -12.57 28.75 2.97
N ALA A 63 -11.97 27.88 2.15
CA ALA A 63 -11.24 28.28 0.94
C ALA A 63 -12.12 27.98 -0.28
N GLY A 64 -13.09 28.86 -0.54
CA GLY A 64 -13.89 28.79 -1.77
C GLY A 64 -13.07 29.26 -2.98
N LEU A 65 -12.86 28.38 -3.96
CA LEU A 65 -12.41 28.76 -5.30
C LEU A 65 -13.20 27.98 -6.36
N THR A 66 -14.18 28.66 -6.96
CA THR A 66 -14.78 28.26 -8.22
C THR A 66 -13.94 28.78 -9.38
N LEU A 67 -13.62 27.92 -10.35
CA LEU A 67 -13.68 28.32 -11.76
C LEU A 67 -13.83 27.13 -12.71
N ALA A 68 -14.95 27.16 -13.44
CA ALA A 68 -15.19 26.33 -14.61
C ALA A 68 -14.39 26.84 -15.81
N LEU A 69 -13.84 25.94 -16.63
CA LEU A 69 -13.73 26.10 -18.08
C LEU A 69 -13.59 24.73 -18.74
N VAL A 70 -14.74 24.21 -19.21
CA VAL A 70 -14.81 23.19 -20.25
C VAL A 70 -14.22 23.76 -21.53
N LEU A 71 -13.32 23.04 -22.19
CA LEU A 71 -13.27 22.86 -23.65
C LEU A 71 -12.19 21.81 -24.04
N GLY A 72 -12.65 20.62 -24.43
CA GLY A 72 -12.16 19.89 -25.61
C GLY A 72 -10.80 19.19 -25.59
N GLY A 73 -10.83 17.86 -25.45
CA GLY A 73 -10.09 16.91 -26.29
C GLY A 73 -8.56 16.90 -26.26
N GLY A 74 -8.00 15.89 -25.60
CA GLY A 74 -6.63 15.41 -25.82
C GLY A 74 -5.68 15.72 -24.66
N GLY A 75 -5.23 14.66 -23.98
CA GLY A 75 -4.33 14.66 -22.81
C GLY A 75 -3.43 15.87 -22.66
N THR A 76 -3.76 16.72 -21.68
CA THR A 76 -2.85 17.69 -21.10
C THR A 76 -3.09 17.72 -19.59
N VAL A 77 -2.02 17.52 -18.82
CA VAL A 77 -1.99 17.69 -17.37
C VAL A 77 -2.43 19.12 -17.05
N ALA A 78 -3.63 19.30 -16.51
CA ALA A 78 -4.07 20.57 -15.98
C ALA A 78 -3.45 20.74 -14.60
N VAL A 79 -2.41 21.56 -14.50
CA VAL A 79 -1.86 21.97 -13.20
C VAL A 79 -2.76 23.07 -12.67
N ALA A 80 -3.66 22.73 -11.73
CA ALA A 80 -4.36 23.73 -10.95
C ALA A 80 -3.33 24.41 -10.03
N ALA A 81 -2.96 25.66 -10.33
CA ALA A 81 -2.09 26.47 -9.49
C ALA A 81 -2.86 26.93 -8.23
N GLY A 82 -3.16 26.01 -7.33
CA GLY A 82 -3.65 26.26 -5.98
C GLY A 82 -2.48 26.41 -4.99
N VAL A 83 -2.76 26.98 -3.82
CA VAL A 83 -1.84 26.90 -2.68
C VAL A 83 -1.71 25.41 -2.33
N LEU A 84 -0.49 24.87 -2.39
CA LEU A 84 -0.26 23.47 -2.06
C LEU A 84 -0.63 23.22 -0.59
N PRO A 85 -1.34 22.12 -0.29
CA PRO A 85 -1.66 21.78 1.09
C PRO A 85 -0.37 21.57 1.88
N ASN A 86 -0.41 21.91 3.16
CA ASN A 86 0.72 21.66 4.05
C ASN A 86 0.84 20.14 4.26
N PRO A 87 1.99 19.51 3.96
CA PRO A 87 2.18 18.07 4.16
C PRO A 87 1.90 17.62 5.58
N ALA A 88 2.17 18.46 6.58
CA ALA A 88 1.93 18.09 7.96
C ALA A 88 0.46 17.95 8.31
N ASP A 89 -0.39 18.78 7.73
CA ASP A 89 -1.84 18.68 7.94
C ASP A 89 -2.34 17.37 7.31
N VAL A 90 -1.98 17.12 6.04
CA VAL A 90 -2.38 15.92 5.28
C VAL A 90 -1.88 14.61 5.91
N LEU A 91 -0.61 14.57 6.33
CA LEU A 91 -0.01 13.36 6.89
C LEU A 91 -0.47 13.13 8.34
N SER A 92 -0.87 14.18 9.07
CA SER A 92 -1.42 14.02 10.43
C SER A 92 -2.72 13.24 10.45
N ASP A 93 -3.50 13.29 9.36
CA ASP A 93 -4.72 12.49 9.25
C ASP A 93 -4.42 11.00 9.04
N VAL A 94 -3.33 10.68 8.34
CA VAL A 94 -2.88 9.30 8.15
C VAL A 94 -2.30 8.72 9.43
N PHE A 95 -1.46 9.49 10.12
CA PHE A 95 -0.59 9.01 11.18
C PHE A 95 -1.07 9.35 12.60
N GLY A 96 -2.13 10.16 12.74
CA GLY A 96 -2.52 10.78 14.00
C GLY A 96 -1.54 11.89 14.40
N GLY A 97 -2.07 13.06 14.80
CA GLY A 97 -1.24 14.24 15.07
C GLY A 97 -1.61 15.02 16.33
N ALA A 98 -0.76 14.94 17.36
CA ALA A 98 -0.51 16.00 18.34
C ALA A 98 0.48 17.05 17.77
N PRO A 99 0.57 18.27 18.33
CA PRO A 99 1.36 19.35 17.73
C PRO A 99 2.86 19.05 17.50
N ALA A 100 3.48 18.20 18.33
CA ALA A 100 4.88 17.81 18.17
C ALA A 100 5.10 16.89 16.95
N GLU A 101 4.10 16.10 16.57
CA GLU A 101 4.14 15.27 15.36
C GLU A 101 4.00 16.15 14.10
N THR A 102 3.31 17.29 14.20
CA THR A 102 3.17 18.27 13.09
C THR A 102 4.52 18.89 12.69
N GLU A 103 5.43 19.18 13.63
CA GLU A 103 6.76 19.72 13.30
C GLU A 103 7.61 18.67 12.56
N LEU A 104 7.63 17.44 13.05
CA LEU A 104 8.33 16.33 12.40
C LEU A 104 7.75 16.02 11.03
N LEU A 105 6.43 16.09 10.87
CA LEU A 105 5.76 15.90 9.59
C LEU A 105 6.13 16.97 8.55
N ASN A 106 6.30 18.23 8.97
CA ASN A 106 6.83 19.29 8.10
C ASN A 106 8.27 18.99 7.67
N GLU A 107 9.04 18.33 8.52
CA GLU A 107 10.42 17.96 8.23
C GLU A 107 10.51 16.79 7.26
N VAL A 108 9.71 15.73 7.45
CA VAL A 108 9.81 14.49 6.66
C VAL A 108 8.98 14.50 5.39
N GLY A 109 7.81 15.13 5.42
CA GLY A 109 6.87 15.18 4.31
C GLY A 109 7.15 16.32 3.33
N ARG A 110 6.78 16.17 2.06
CA ARG A 110 6.80 17.27 1.08
C ARG A 110 5.50 17.32 0.29
N PRO A 111 5.07 18.52 -0.14
CA PRO A 111 3.90 18.65 -0.97
C PRO A 111 4.24 18.22 -2.39
N ILE A 112 3.26 17.66 -3.11
CA ILE A 112 3.43 17.18 -4.48
C ILE A 112 2.69 18.08 -5.46
N GLY A 113 1.37 18.17 -5.35
CA GLY A 113 0.52 19.03 -6.17
C GLY A 113 0.24 18.56 -7.59
N ALA A 114 0.64 17.34 -7.95
CA ALA A 114 0.27 16.77 -9.26
C ALA A 114 -1.20 16.38 -9.24
N SER A 115 -1.97 16.80 -10.24
CA SER A 115 -3.42 16.57 -10.30
C SER A 115 -3.88 16.11 -11.67
N ALA A 116 -4.96 15.32 -11.68
CA ALA A 116 -5.72 14.97 -12.87
C ALA A 116 -7.23 15.09 -12.57
N THR A 117 -8.03 15.45 -13.57
CA THR A 117 -9.49 15.53 -13.47
C THR A 117 -10.12 14.71 -14.57
N SER A 118 -11.06 13.85 -14.20
CA SER A 118 -11.84 13.02 -15.12
C SER A 118 -13.21 12.77 -14.51
N ASN A 119 -14.26 12.80 -15.34
CA ASN A 119 -15.64 12.48 -14.96
C ASN A 119 -16.13 13.13 -13.66
N GLY A 120 -15.85 14.43 -13.48
CA GLY A 120 -16.30 15.20 -12.32
C GLY A 120 -15.55 14.88 -11.03
N VAL A 121 -14.42 14.17 -11.09
CA VAL A 121 -13.55 13.91 -9.94
C VAL A 121 -12.15 14.40 -10.24
N THR A 122 -11.56 15.12 -9.29
CA THR A 122 -10.19 15.61 -9.33
C THR A 122 -9.35 14.86 -8.31
N VAL A 123 -8.28 14.20 -8.77
CA VAL A 123 -7.34 13.46 -7.94
C VAL A 123 -6.05 14.25 -7.89
N THR A 124 -5.61 14.61 -6.69
CA THR A 124 -4.38 15.40 -6.46
C THR A 124 -3.47 14.64 -5.53
N ALA A 125 -2.26 14.31 -5.97
CA ALA A 125 -1.21 13.86 -5.05
C ALA A 125 -0.88 15.04 -4.13
N ALA A 126 -1.21 14.92 -2.84
CA ALA A 126 -1.13 16.01 -1.89
C ALA A 126 0.25 16.04 -1.22
N ALA A 127 0.66 14.92 -0.63
CA ALA A 127 1.91 14.81 0.12
C ALA A 127 2.55 13.44 0.01
N VAL A 128 3.89 13.41 0.13
CA VAL A 128 4.69 12.18 0.26
C VAL A 128 5.57 12.26 1.49
N ALA A 129 5.69 11.15 2.21
CA ALA A 129 6.73 10.89 3.20
C ALA A 129 7.36 9.52 2.92
N GLY A 130 8.58 9.28 3.37
CA GLY A 130 9.22 7.99 3.14
C GLY A 130 10.57 7.86 3.82
N ASP A 131 11.18 6.70 3.61
CA ASP A 131 12.53 6.36 4.02
C ASP A 131 13.26 5.63 2.87
N ARG A 132 14.37 4.96 3.16
CA ARG A 132 15.16 4.22 2.17
C ARG A 132 14.42 3.04 1.53
N SER A 133 13.36 2.53 2.14
CA SER A 133 12.67 1.27 1.81
C SER A 133 11.14 1.32 1.90
N ASN A 134 10.55 2.38 2.43
CA ASN A 134 9.12 2.58 2.63
C ASN A 134 8.71 3.98 2.15
N TYR A 135 7.49 4.12 1.67
CA TYR A 135 6.88 5.44 1.44
C TYR A 135 5.39 5.43 1.75
N THR A 136 4.87 6.63 1.98
CA THR A 136 3.45 6.94 2.06
C THR A 136 3.14 8.08 1.11
N VAL A 137 2.12 7.92 0.28
CA VAL A 137 1.55 9.03 -0.52
C VAL A 137 0.09 9.19 -0.14
N VAL A 138 -0.35 10.44 0.02
CA VAL A 138 -1.74 10.81 0.25
C VAL A 138 -2.24 11.59 -0.96
N TYR A 139 -3.42 11.23 -1.42
CA TYR A 139 -4.11 11.86 -2.53
C TYR A 139 -5.44 12.44 -2.04
N ASP A 140 -5.73 13.67 -2.43
CA ASP A 140 -7.07 14.27 -2.30
C ASP A 140 -7.91 13.87 -3.51
N VAL A 141 -9.11 13.37 -3.25
CA VAL A 141 -10.08 12.93 -4.26
C VAL A 141 -11.34 13.77 -4.11
N ARG A 142 -11.39 14.87 -4.86
CA ARG A 142 -12.46 15.85 -4.83
C ARG A 142 -13.55 15.53 -5.86
N PHE A 143 -14.80 15.50 -5.43
CA PHE A 143 -15.97 15.24 -6.26
C PHE A 143 -16.71 16.54 -6.58
N ASP A 144 -16.95 16.84 -7.85
CA ASP A 144 -17.79 17.98 -8.25
C ASP A 144 -19.26 17.79 -7.82
N ASP A 145 -19.69 16.53 -7.63
CA ASP A 145 -20.99 16.14 -7.07
C ASP A 145 -20.77 15.20 -5.87
N PRO A 146 -20.81 15.73 -4.62
CA PRO A 146 -20.57 14.93 -3.42
C PRO A 146 -21.71 13.96 -3.11
N SER A 147 -22.87 14.04 -3.79
CA SER A 147 -23.96 13.08 -3.59
C SER A 147 -23.57 11.63 -3.96
N VAL A 148 -22.50 11.45 -4.75
CA VAL A 148 -21.91 10.13 -5.05
C VAL A 148 -21.41 9.42 -3.79
N LEU A 149 -21.11 10.16 -2.72
CA LEU A 149 -20.65 9.61 -1.44
C LEU A 149 -21.80 9.38 -0.44
N GLU A 150 -23.04 9.74 -0.77
CA GLU A 150 -24.19 9.53 0.13
C GLU A 150 -24.35 8.06 0.50
N GLY A 151 -24.38 7.78 1.81
CA GLY A 151 -24.51 6.42 2.35
C GLY A 151 -23.19 5.65 2.46
N ILE A 152 -22.05 6.24 2.09
CA ILE A 152 -20.74 5.70 2.40
C ILE A 152 -20.34 6.18 3.78
N GLU A 153 -20.33 5.27 4.75
CA GLU A 153 -19.93 5.57 6.14
C GLU A 153 -18.60 4.89 6.48
N PRO A 154 -17.73 5.54 7.26
CA PRO A 154 -16.48 4.93 7.70
C PRO A 154 -16.74 3.76 8.65
N GLY A 155 -15.90 2.73 8.56
CA GLY A 155 -15.86 1.64 9.51
C GLY A 155 -15.33 2.06 10.89
N GLU A 156 -15.26 1.11 11.82
CA GLU A 156 -14.80 1.35 13.19
C GLU A 156 -13.36 1.91 13.26
N ASP A 157 -12.53 1.60 12.27
CA ASP A 157 -11.15 2.05 12.14
C ASP A 157 -11.01 3.42 11.44
N GLY A 158 -12.13 4.02 11.04
CA GLY A 158 -12.19 5.31 10.35
C GLY A 158 -11.91 5.24 8.84
N THR A 159 -11.78 4.04 8.26
CA THR A 159 -11.59 3.87 6.82
C THR A 159 -12.94 3.78 6.10
N LEU A 160 -13.03 4.33 4.89
CA LEU A 160 -14.21 4.17 4.04
C LEU A 160 -14.14 2.80 3.35
N PRO A 161 -15.30 2.12 3.14
CA PRO A 161 -15.37 0.82 2.46
C PRO A 161 -15.22 0.96 0.93
N LEU A 162 -14.14 1.63 0.51
CA LEU A 162 -13.85 1.97 -0.87
C LEU A 162 -12.52 1.35 -1.31
N VAL A 163 -12.43 1.01 -2.59
CA VAL A 163 -11.20 0.56 -3.24
C VAL A 163 -11.02 1.28 -4.56
N ALA A 164 -9.77 1.64 -4.83
CA ALA A 164 -9.37 2.24 -6.09
C ALA A 164 -8.71 1.19 -6.99
N ASP A 165 -9.08 1.18 -8.27
CA ASP A 165 -8.39 0.44 -9.30
C ASP A 165 -7.15 1.23 -9.73
N THR A 166 -5.98 0.85 -9.22
CA THR A 166 -4.74 1.64 -9.34
C THR A 166 -3.58 0.85 -9.88
N ASP A 167 -2.75 1.49 -10.69
CA ASP A 167 -1.40 1.03 -11.05
C ASP A 167 -0.37 2.10 -10.69
N ARG A 168 0.85 1.64 -10.39
CA ARG A 168 1.91 2.51 -9.87
C ARG A 168 3.26 2.01 -10.29
N HIS A 169 4.10 2.92 -10.75
CA HIS A 169 5.45 2.60 -11.16
C HIS A 169 6.42 3.72 -10.80
N ILE A 170 7.46 3.35 -10.04
CA ILE A 170 8.55 4.23 -9.66
C ILE A 170 9.82 3.77 -10.37
N ASP A 171 10.57 4.70 -10.93
CA ASP A 171 11.80 4.39 -11.66
C ASP A 171 12.74 3.50 -10.82
N GLY A 172 13.10 2.33 -11.35
CA GLY A 172 14.05 1.39 -10.75
C GLY A 172 13.55 0.63 -9.50
N VAL A 173 12.27 0.76 -9.13
CA VAL A 173 11.61 -0.18 -8.21
C VAL A 173 11.24 -1.45 -8.99
N MET A 174 11.53 -2.62 -8.41
CA MET A 174 11.24 -3.92 -9.02
C MET A 174 10.05 -4.62 -8.38
N ALA A 175 9.91 -4.46 -7.07
CA ALA A 175 8.87 -5.09 -6.28
C ALA A 175 8.50 -4.15 -5.14
N GLY A 176 7.27 -4.25 -4.70
CA GLY A 176 6.77 -3.55 -3.54
C GLY A 176 5.48 -4.18 -3.06
N GLY A 177 5.09 -3.83 -1.85
CA GLY A 177 3.86 -4.29 -1.24
C GLY A 177 3.52 -3.46 -0.02
N GLY A 178 2.24 -3.41 0.31
CA GLY A 178 1.74 -2.58 1.38
C GLY A 178 0.23 -2.46 1.32
N GLY A 179 -0.30 -1.38 1.87
CA GLY A 179 -1.73 -1.14 1.99
C GLY A 179 -2.14 0.16 1.33
N ALA A 180 -3.41 0.25 0.95
CA ALA A 180 -4.02 1.51 0.59
C ALA A 180 -5.47 1.52 1.09
N TRP A 181 -5.96 2.70 1.44
CA TRP A 181 -7.31 2.86 1.99
C TRP A 181 -7.84 4.25 1.72
N PHE A 182 -9.16 4.36 1.74
CA PHE A 182 -9.84 5.64 1.74
C PHE A 182 -10.20 6.06 3.17
N TYR A 183 -10.23 7.35 3.43
CA TYR A 183 -10.78 7.95 4.63
C TYR A 183 -11.31 9.34 4.29
N ASP A 184 -12.07 9.93 5.21
CA ASP A 184 -12.60 11.28 5.07
C ASP A 184 -12.08 12.14 6.24
N ALA A 185 -11.22 13.10 5.93
CA ALA A 185 -10.65 14.03 6.90
C ALA A 185 -11.67 15.07 7.37
N ASP A 186 -12.52 15.57 6.48
CA ASP A 186 -13.59 16.54 6.76
C ASP A 186 -14.89 16.15 6.06
N PRO A 187 -15.77 15.38 6.74
CA PRO A 187 -17.05 14.92 6.16
C PRO A 187 -18.03 16.05 5.76
N GLY A 188 -17.69 17.31 6.03
CA GLY A 188 -18.45 18.47 5.61
C GLY A 188 -18.08 19.02 4.24
N ASP A 189 -17.03 18.50 3.59
CA ASP A 189 -16.54 18.97 2.30
C ASP A 189 -16.84 18.00 1.14
N ASP A 190 -16.26 18.29 -0.04
CA ASP A 190 -16.42 17.51 -1.26
C ASP A 190 -15.21 16.60 -1.56
N THR A 191 -14.34 16.35 -0.57
CA THR A 191 -13.03 15.71 -0.75
C THR A 191 -12.76 14.60 0.27
N ILE A 192 -12.63 13.37 -0.24
CA ILE A 192 -12.07 12.25 0.56
C ILE A 192 -10.59 12.07 0.24
N GLN A 193 -9.89 11.34 1.11
CA GLN A 193 -8.48 11.03 0.92
C GLN A 193 -8.29 9.56 0.54
N TYR A 194 -7.32 9.32 -0.33
CA TYR A 194 -6.77 8.01 -0.63
C TYR A 194 -5.32 8.00 -0.14
N ALA A 195 -4.98 7.13 0.81
CA ALA A 195 -3.61 6.96 1.27
C ALA A 195 -3.07 5.60 0.83
N GLU A 196 -1.81 5.55 0.42
CA GLU A 196 -1.08 4.33 0.17
C GLU A 196 0.23 4.31 0.97
N THR A 197 0.54 3.17 1.58
CA THR A 197 1.82 2.90 2.25
C THR A 197 2.43 1.66 1.62
N MET A 198 3.70 1.74 1.26
CA MET A 198 4.37 0.68 0.50
C MET A 198 5.80 0.50 0.97
N GLY A 199 6.17 -0.74 1.27
CA GLY A 199 7.55 -1.17 1.23
C GLY A 199 7.96 -1.41 -0.23
N PHE A 200 9.19 -1.06 -0.60
CA PHE A 200 9.70 -1.24 -1.96
C PHE A 200 11.11 -1.83 -1.98
N THR A 201 11.46 -2.47 -3.08
CA THR A 201 12.81 -2.98 -3.36
C THR A 201 13.27 -2.44 -4.71
N THR A 202 14.47 -1.85 -4.73
CA THR A 202 15.14 -1.42 -5.96
C THR A 202 16.20 -2.43 -6.37
N TRP A 203 16.51 -2.50 -7.66
CA TRP A 203 17.48 -3.46 -8.21
C TRP A 203 18.91 -3.32 -7.67
N ASN A 204 19.25 -2.12 -7.17
CA ASN A 204 20.58 -1.79 -6.66
C ASN A 204 20.59 -1.39 -5.18
N GLY A 205 19.46 -1.54 -4.47
CA GLY A 205 19.34 -1.13 -3.06
C GLY A 205 19.36 0.39 -2.83
N ALA A 206 19.37 1.21 -3.87
CA ALA A 206 19.30 2.66 -3.72
C ALA A 206 17.86 3.11 -3.38
N GLY A 207 17.75 4.18 -2.59
CA GLY A 207 16.46 4.82 -2.31
C GLY A 207 15.78 5.41 -3.56
N ILE A 208 14.55 5.87 -3.38
CA ILE A 208 13.71 6.45 -4.44
C ILE A 208 13.58 7.97 -4.37
N VAL A 209 14.28 8.63 -3.43
CA VAL A 209 14.31 10.10 -3.36
C VAL A 209 14.78 10.69 -4.70
N GLY A 210 14.03 11.64 -5.25
CA GLY A 210 14.27 12.26 -6.55
C GLY A 210 13.89 11.40 -7.76
N ARG A 211 13.32 10.20 -7.58
CA ARG A 211 12.84 9.36 -8.68
C ARG A 211 11.39 9.70 -9.03
N THR A 212 11.00 9.41 -10.27
CA THR A 212 9.63 9.71 -10.71
C THR A 212 8.67 8.56 -10.40
N MET A 213 7.57 8.88 -9.73
CA MET A 213 6.35 8.08 -9.59
C MET A 213 5.41 8.37 -10.76
N ARG A 214 4.87 7.30 -11.34
CA ARG A 214 3.78 7.31 -12.30
C ARG A 214 2.63 6.53 -11.67
N PHE A 215 1.58 7.25 -11.31
CA PHE A 215 0.38 6.70 -10.69
C PHE A 215 -0.76 6.80 -11.71
N SER A 216 -1.53 5.73 -11.84
CA SER A 216 -2.79 5.74 -12.59
C SER A 216 -3.91 5.17 -11.74
N MET A 217 -5.09 5.75 -11.87
CA MET A 217 -6.33 5.23 -11.30
C MET A 217 -7.40 5.19 -12.38
N SER A 218 -8.17 4.10 -12.44
CA SER A 218 -9.22 3.91 -13.45
C SER A 218 -10.65 3.93 -12.88
N GLY A 219 -10.80 3.85 -11.56
CA GLY A 219 -12.10 3.87 -10.92
C GLY A 219 -12.06 3.68 -9.41
N ILE A 220 -13.19 4.01 -8.76
CA ILE A 220 -13.43 3.84 -7.33
C ILE A 220 -14.69 3.00 -7.17
N ARG A 221 -14.61 1.98 -6.31
CA ARG A 221 -15.69 1.04 -6.02
C ARG A 221 -15.98 1.05 -4.53
N ALA A 222 -17.25 1.02 -4.17
CA ALA A 222 -17.73 0.79 -2.82
C ALA A 222 -18.03 -0.68 -2.61
N TYR A 223 -17.65 -1.22 -1.46
CA TYR A 223 -18.02 -2.56 -1.03
C TYR A 223 -19.18 -2.49 -0.04
N ASP A 224 -20.10 -3.45 -0.16
CA ASP A 224 -21.10 -3.69 0.89
C ASP A 224 -20.60 -4.77 1.88
N ALA A 225 -21.31 -4.87 3.01
CA ALA A 225 -21.00 -5.86 4.06
C ALA A 225 -21.18 -7.31 3.60
N GLU A 226 -21.84 -7.54 2.46
CA GLU A 226 -22.15 -8.85 1.89
C GLU A 226 -21.12 -9.27 0.80
N GLY A 227 -20.09 -8.45 0.59
CA GLY A 227 -19.02 -8.68 -0.39
C GLY A 227 -19.40 -8.32 -1.83
N GLY A 228 -20.56 -7.70 -2.03
CA GLY A 228 -20.91 -7.03 -3.26
C GLY A 228 -20.08 -5.75 -3.44
N TYR A 229 -20.02 -5.27 -4.69
CA TYR A 229 -19.40 -3.99 -4.98
C TYR A 229 -20.23 -3.19 -5.97
N ALA A 230 -20.25 -1.87 -5.78
CA ALA A 230 -20.82 -0.90 -6.68
C ALA A 230 -19.73 0.04 -7.19
N THR A 231 -19.72 0.34 -8.48
CA THR A 231 -18.80 1.35 -9.03
C THR A 231 -19.35 2.73 -8.74
N LEU A 232 -18.60 3.55 -8.01
CA LEU A 232 -18.96 4.94 -7.73
C LEU A 232 -18.62 5.83 -8.93
N VAL A 233 -17.39 5.71 -9.42
CA VAL A 233 -16.90 6.50 -10.55
C VAL A 233 -15.86 5.71 -11.34
N THR A 234 -15.87 5.90 -12.66
CA THR A 234 -14.78 5.49 -13.56
C THR A 234 -14.18 6.72 -14.19
N GLY A 235 -12.93 6.65 -14.60
CA GLY A 235 -12.22 7.77 -15.22
C GLY A 235 -10.76 7.43 -15.43
N ASP A 236 -10.01 8.34 -16.04
CA ASP A 236 -8.59 8.16 -16.28
C ASP A 236 -7.83 9.25 -15.53
N TRP A 237 -7.25 8.91 -14.38
CA TRP A 237 -6.45 9.82 -13.55
C TRP A 237 -4.98 9.39 -13.57
N ASP A 238 -4.22 9.96 -14.49
CA ASP A 238 -2.77 9.73 -14.61
C ASP A 238 -1.98 10.88 -14.00
N LEU A 239 -1.18 10.56 -12.99
CA LEU A 239 -0.33 11.51 -12.27
C LEU A 239 1.14 11.14 -12.46
N LYS A 240 1.99 12.16 -12.58
CA LYS A 240 3.44 12.02 -12.65
C LYS A 240 4.09 13.03 -11.73
N PHE A 241 4.87 12.56 -10.77
CA PHE A 241 5.55 13.42 -9.81
C PHE A 241 6.84 12.81 -9.29
N GLU A 242 7.69 13.65 -8.71
CA GLU A 242 8.96 13.24 -8.12
C GLU A 242 8.76 12.85 -6.65
N MET A 243 9.37 11.73 -6.23
CA MET A 243 9.37 11.25 -4.86
C MET A 243 10.36 12.10 -4.05
N ASN A 244 9.87 13.22 -3.53
CA ASN A 244 10.67 14.16 -2.77
C ASN A 244 10.28 14.08 -1.30
N TYR A 245 11.10 13.45 -0.47
CA TYR A 245 10.90 13.37 0.97
C TYR A 245 12.27 13.33 1.66
N VAL A 246 12.28 13.51 2.98
CA VAL A 246 13.53 13.38 3.76
C VAL A 246 13.67 11.95 4.25
N ASP A 247 14.74 11.30 3.82
CA ASP A 247 15.12 9.99 4.34
C ASP A 247 15.71 10.14 5.74
N THR A 248 15.01 9.61 6.74
CA THR A 248 15.41 9.61 8.16
C THR A 248 15.94 8.24 8.61
N THR A 249 16.30 7.36 7.67
CA THR A 249 16.73 6.00 7.99
C THR A 249 18.00 5.97 8.84
N VAL A 250 17.96 5.21 9.92
CA VAL A 250 19.08 4.90 10.80
C VAL A 250 19.31 3.39 10.77
N ASP A 251 20.54 2.99 10.43
CA ASP A 251 20.99 1.60 10.48
C ASP A 251 21.32 1.21 11.93
N LEU A 252 20.80 0.07 12.38
CA LEU A 252 21.05 -0.49 13.70
C LEU A 252 22.12 -1.59 13.66
N PRO A 253 22.75 -1.94 14.79
CA PRO A 253 23.67 -3.06 14.86
C PRO A 253 23.03 -4.37 14.38
N ALA A 254 23.72 -5.10 13.51
CA ALA A 254 23.27 -6.37 12.94
C ALA A 254 24.28 -7.51 13.18
N GLY A 255 23.93 -8.73 12.75
CA GLY A 255 24.73 -9.94 12.88
C GLY A 255 24.40 -10.81 14.10
N GLN A 256 23.44 -10.39 14.93
CA GLN A 256 22.94 -11.17 16.06
C GLN A 256 22.23 -12.43 15.56
N LYS A 257 22.14 -13.43 16.43
CA LYS A 257 21.51 -14.72 16.14
C LYS A 257 20.36 -14.97 17.10
N THR A 258 19.28 -15.53 16.55
CA THR A 258 18.10 -15.97 17.30
C THR A 258 17.64 -17.33 16.75
N THR A 259 16.52 -17.85 17.24
CA THR A 259 15.86 -19.03 16.71
C THR A 259 14.38 -18.76 16.49
N TRP A 260 13.83 -19.31 15.40
CA TRP A 260 12.39 -19.27 15.11
C TRP A 260 11.89 -20.67 14.83
N GLN A 261 10.94 -21.15 15.64
CA GLN A 261 10.38 -22.51 15.53
C GLN A 261 11.45 -23.60 15.38
N GLY A 262 12.57 -23.48 16.11
CA GLY A 262 13.70 -24.41 16.08
C GLY A 262 14.69 -24.23 14.92
N ALA A 263 14.45 -23.33 13.96
CA ALA A 263 15.43 -22.96 12.93
C ALA A 263 16.34 -21.82 13.44
N GLY A 264 17.62 -21.89 13.12
CA GLY A 264 18.56 -20.80 13.39
C GLY A 264 18.29 -19.61 12.48
N VAL A 265 18.34 -18.40 13.04
CA VAL A 265 18.17 -17.14 12.32
C VAL A 265 19.39 -16.26 12.56
N THR A 266 19.89 -15.64 11.50
CA THR A 266 20.87 -14.55 11.56
C THR A 266 20.18 -13.26 11.12
N ILE A 267 20.25 -12.23 11.96
CA ILE A 267 19.72 -10.90 11.64
C ILE A 267 20.78 -10.19 10.81
N ASP A 268 20.50 -9.96 9.54
CA ASP A 268 21.49 -9.49 8.56
C ASP A 268 21.56 -7.96 8.51
N ALA A 269 20.40 -7.29 8.63
CA ALA A 269 20.31 -5.83 8.73
C ALA A 269 19.02 -5.42 9.45
N VAL A 270 19.09 -4.32 10.20
CA VAL A 270 17.91 -3.69 10.80
C VAL A 270 18.03 -2.18 10.60
N ALA A 271 16.95 -1.56 10.16
CA ALA A 271 16.89 -0.12 10.00
C ALA A 271 15.54 0.41 10.48
N VAL A 272 15.55 1.59 11.08
CA VAL A 272 14.36 2.32 11.51
C VAL A 272 14.37 3.72 10.90
N SER A 273 13.21 4.32 10.75
CA SER A 273 13.05 5.68 10.25
C SER A 273 11.86 6.34 10.94
N SER A 274 11.53 7.57 10.56
CA SER A 274 10.33 8.22 11.05
C SER A 274 9.02 7.61 10.54
N VAL A 275 9.07 6.81 9.48
CA VAL A 275 7.88 6.23 8.82
C VAL A 275 7.79 4.72 9.00
N GLY A 276 8.88 4.01 9.34
CA GLY A 276 8.85 2.56 9.30
C GLY A 276 10.11 1.84 9.79
N VAL A 277 10.03 0.51 9.71
CA VAL A 277 11.10 -0.43 10.07
C VAL A 277 11.37 -1.39 8.91
N THR A 278 12.64 -1.72 8.71
CA THR A 278 13.09 -2.77 7.80
C THR A 278 13.95 -3.77 8.55
N VAL A 279 13.67 -5.07 8.37
CA VAL A 279 14.47 -6.16 8.96
C VAL A 279 14.81 -7.17 7.86
N ASP A 280 16.09 -7.40 7.69
CA ASP A 280 16.63 -8.47 6.86
C ASP A 280 17.16 -9.59 7.76
N TYR A 281 16.78 -10.83 7.45
CA TYR A 281 17.31 -11.99 8.16
C TYR A 281 17.45 -13.20 7.24
N THR A 282 18.42 -14.04 7.58
CA THR A 282 18.61 -15.35 6.98
C THR A 282 18.14 -16.41 7.96
N ILE A 283 17.19 -17.24 7.55
CA ILE A 283 16.68 -18.37 8.34
C ILE A 283 17.11 -19.70 7.74
N GLY A 284 17.54 -20.64 8.60
CA GLY A 284 17.91 -22.01 8.24
C GLY A 284 16.72 -22.91 7.89
N ARG A 285 15.82 -22.42 7.02
CA ARG A 285 14.62 -23.10 6.54
C ARG A 285 14.18 -22.52 5.20
N GLN A 286 13.51 -23.33 4.39
CA GLN A 286 12.87 -22.94 3.13
C GLN A 286 11.37 -23.23 3.14
N MET A 287 10.62 -22.49 2.33
CA MET A 287 9.18 -22.69 2.21
C MET A 287 8.86 -23.92 1.36
N GLY A 288 9.70 -24.17 0.35
CA GLY A 288 9.49 -25.15 -0.69
C GLY A 288 8.28 -24.81 -1.56
N ASP A 289 7.79 -25.80 -2.29
CA ASP A 289 6.61 -25.65 -3.14
C ASP A 289 5.35 -25.46 -2.29
N LEU A 290 4.78 -24.25 -2.33
CA LEU A 290 3.54 -23.91 -1.64
C LEU A 290 2.29 -24.36 -2.40
N GLY A 291 2.45 -24.96 -3.58
CA GLY A 291 1.36 -25.32 -4.46
C GLY A 291 0.83 -24.13 -5.28
N PRO A 292 -0.31 -24.30 -5.96
CA PRO A 292 -0.85 -23.28 -6.85
C PRO A 292 -1.27 -22.01 -6.09
N SER A 293 -0.91 -20.85 -6.64
CA SER A 293 -1.33 -19.55 -6.13
C SER A 293 -2.86 -19.45 -6.00
N GLY A 294 -3.34 -18.87 -4.89
CA GLY A 294 -4.76 -18.67 -4.61
C GLY A 294 -5.46 -19.86 -3.93
N GLN A 295 -4.79 -20.99 -3.68
CA GLN A 295 -5.32 -22.13 -2.93
C GLN A 295 -4.25 -22.74 -2.00
N LEU A 296 -3.65 -21.91 -1.14
CA LEU A 296 -2.72 -22.39 -0.12
C LEU A 296 -3.47 -23.32 0.85
N SER A 297 -2.94 -24.53 1.06
CA SER A 297 -3.40 -25.41 2.13
C SER A 297 -2.92 -24.92 3.48
N ASP A 298 -3.54 -25.38 4.58
CA ASP A 298 -3.09 -25.08 5.95
C ASP A 298 -1.61 -25.47 6.16
N GLU A 299 -1.16 -26.55 5.52
CA GLU A 299 0.24 -26.97 5.55
C GLU A 299 1.15 -25.99 4.80
N ALA A 300 0.72 -25.49 3.64
CA ALA A 300 1.48 -24.49 2.89
C ALA A 300 1.55 -23.15 3.66
N LEU A 301 0.44 -22.74 4.29
CA LEU A 301 0.41 -21.57 5.17
C LEU A 301 1.36 -21.74 6.36
N ALA A 302 1.34 -22.91 7.02
CA ALA A 302 2.25 -23.20 8.12
C ALA A 302 3.72 -23.20 7.69
N ARG A 303 4.04 -23.72 6.49
CA ARG A 303 5.40 -23.67 5.92
C ARG A 303 5.85 -22.25 5.58
N GLN A 304 4.94 -21.43 5.07
CA GLN A 304 5.19 -20.02 4.83
C GLN A 304 5.44 -19.28 6.15
N ASP A 305 4.55 -19.40 7.13
CA ASP A 305 4.67 -18.78 8.46
C ASP A 305 5.93 -19.24 9.21
N ALA A 306 6.32 -20.49 9.05
CA ALA A 306 7.59 -21.02 9.55
C ALA A 306 8.84 -20.28 9.03
N VAL A 307 8.73 -19.54 7.92
CA VAL A 307 9.83 -18.75 7.32
C VAL A 307 9.61 -17.25 7.52
N ILE A 308 8.40 -16.75 7.25
CA ILE A 308 8.09 -15.31 7.30
C ILE A 308 7.46 -14.86 8.62
N GLY A 309 7.04 -15.76 9.50
CA GLY A 309 6.32 -15.42 10.74
C GLY A 309 7.20 -14.99 11.91
N LEU A 310 8.51 -14.78 11.68
CA LEU A 310 9.43 -14.33 12.74
C LEU A 310 8.93 -13.01 13.35
N PRO A 311 8.66 -12.98 14.68
CA PRO A 311 8.14 -11.78 15.33
C PRO A 311 9.11 -10.60 15.22
N VAL A 312 8.55 -9.43 14.88
CA VAL A 312 9.28 -8.17 14.87
C VAL A 312 8.44 -7.13 15.60
N THR A 313 9.00 -6.51 16.63
CA THR A 313 8.32 -5.48 17.41
C THR A 313 9.21 -4.26 17.57
N VAL A 314 8.66 -3.07 17.34
CA VAL A 314 9.34 -1.80 17.59
C VAL A 314 8.80 -1.21 18.90
N THR A 315 9.69 -0.76 19.77
CA THR A 315 9.35 -0.11 21.04
C THR A 315 9.65 1.38 20.95
N PHE A 316 8.68 2.21 21.33
CA PHE A 316 8.80 3.67 21.33
C PHE A 316 9.03 4.22 22.75
N ALA A 317 9.52 5.46 22.84
CA ALA A 317 9.84 6.12 24.10
C ALA A 317 8.60 6.41 24.97
N ASP A 318 7.41 6.49 24.36
CA ASP A 318 6.12 6.62 25.07
C ASP A 318 5.64 5.31 25.71
N GLY A 319 6.38 4.21 25.52
CA GLY A 319 6.05 2.87 26.01
C GLY A 319 5.09 2.08 25.12
N MET A 320 4.65 2.65 24.00
CA MET A 320 3.86 1.94 22.99
C MET A 320 4.75 1.06 22.13
N THR A 321 4.14 0.05 21.51
CA THR A 321 4.82 -0.87 20.60
C THR A 321 4.11 -0.96 19.26
N PHE A 322 4.87 -1.18 18.21
CA PHE A 322 4.36 -1.50 16.87
C PHE A 322 4.76 -2.93 16.48
N ASP A 323 3.76 -3.76 16.13
CA ASP A 323 3.98 -5.13 15.67
C ASP A 323 4.16 -5.16 14.15
N ALA A 324 5.39 -5.46 13.71
CA ALA A 324 5.78 -5.59 12.32
C ALA A 324 5.88 -7.06 11.86
N THR A 325 5.36 -8.01 12.64
CA THR A 325 5.43 -9.44 12.31
C THR A 325 4.78 -9.74 10.95
N ASN A 326 3.59 -9.18 10.71
CA ASN A 326 2.80 -9.37 9.48
C ASN A 326 3.07 -8.30 8.41
N ALA A 327 4.26 -7.71 8.44
CA ALA A 327 4.71 -6.71 7.48
C ALA A 327 4.80 -7.24 6.04
N SER A 328 4.91 -6.33 5.06
CA SER A 328 5.23 -6.71 3.68
C SER A 328 6.54 -7.48 3.69
N THR A 329 6.47 -8.75 3.26
CA THR A 329 7.59 -9.69 3.38
C THR A 329 7.90 -10.31 2.03
N TYR A 330 9.16 -10.24 1.63
CA TYR A 330 9.71 -11.01 0.52
C TYR A 330 10.71 -12.03 1.06
N ALA A 331 10.64 -13.26 0.56
CA ALA A 331 11.57 -14.31 0.93
C ALA A 331 12.11 -14.99 -0.33
N GLN A 332 13.41 -15.22 -0.33
CA GLN A 332 14.14 -15.86 -1.42
C GLN A 332 14.88 -17.08 -0.89
N GLU A 333 14.62 -18.23 -1.48
CA GLU A 333 15.34 -19.47 -1.20
C GLU A 333 16.76 -19.41 -1.78
N ARG A 334 17.73 -19.95 -1.04
CA ARG A 334 19.14 -20.05 -1.42
C ARG A 334 19.58 -21.50 -1.61
N ASP A 335 20.62 -21.74 -2.42
CA ASP A 335 21.10 -23.10 -2.70
C ASP A 335 21.66 -23.85 -1.47
N ASP A 336 21.93 -23.13 -0.38
CA ASP A 336 22.45 -23.68 0.89
C ASP A 336 21.35 -24.19 1.84
N GLY A 337 20.09 -24.20 1.40
CA GLY A 337 18.95 -24.64 2.22
C GLY A 337 18.42 -23.56 3.17
N THR A 338 18.92 -22.32 3.08
CA THR A 338 18.40 -21.18 3.84
C THR A 338 17.42 -20.34 3.00
N SER A 339 16.73 -19.42 3.66
CA SER A 339 15.98 -18.34 3.01
C SER A 339 16.48 -16.99 3.47
N ALA A 340 16.68 -16.08 2.53
CA ALA A 340 16.84 -14.64 2.79
C ALA A 340 15.45 -14.01 2.89
N VAL A 341 15.16 -13.32 3.97
CA VAL A 341 13.86 -12.68 4.19
C VAL A 341 14.06 -11.19 4.41
N ASN A 342 13.29 -10.37 3.69
CA ASN A 342 13.21 -8.93 3.83
C ASN A 342 11.80 -8.57 4.31
N LYS A 343 11.71 -7.92 5.47
CA LYS A 343 10.47 -7.40 6.06
C LYS A 343 10.48 -5.88 6.06
N LYS A 344 9.38 -5.28 5.60
CA LYS A 344 9.20 -3.82 5.51
C LYS A 344 7.83 -3.42 6.00
N ALA A 345 7.80 -2.57 7.02
CA ALA A 345 6.56 -2.07 7.61
C ALA A 345 6.59 -0.55 7.73
N THR A 346 5.48 0.08 7.37
CA THR A 346 5.19 1.47 7.70
C THR A 346 4.42 1.51 9.01
N TYR A 347 4.79 2.41 9.92
CA TYR A 347 4.09 2.62 11.18
C TYR A 347 2.68 3.18 10.97
N ASP A 348 1.84 3.07 11.98
CA ASP A 348 0.53 3.73 12.04
C ASP A 348 0.63 5.21 12.47
N ARG A 349 1.86 5.68 12.76
CA ARG A 349 2.20 7.02 13.21
C ARG A 349 3.54 7.48 12.65
N ILE A 350 3.83 8.78 12.74
CA ILE A 350 5.15 9.32 12.45
C ILE A 350 5.88 9.52 13.77
N VAL A 351 7.12 9.05 13.84
CA VAL A 351 7.92 9.03 15.09
C VAL A 351 9.28 9.65 14.82
N ALA A 352 9.83 10.46 15.73
CA ALA A 352 11.20 10.91 15.56
C ALA A 352 12.14 9.71 15.71
N ALA A 353 13.18 9.59 14.89
CA ALA A 353 14.11 8.46 15.00
C ALA A 353 14.70 8.30 16.42
N GLY A 354 14.88 9.41 17.15
CA GLY A 354 15.32 9.41 18.55
C GLY A 354 14.28 8.96 19.59
N ASP A 355 13.00 8.92 19.22
CA ASP A 355 11.90 8.41 20.05
C ASP A 355 11.65 6.91 19.85
N ILE A 356 12.45 6.27 18.98
CA ILE A 356 12.49 4.82 18.83
C ILE A 356 13.53 4.27 19.82
N VAL A 357 13.10 3.37 20.69
CA VAL A 357 13.96 2.82 21.76
C VAL A 357 14.71 1.59 21.26
N SER A 358 13.98 0.63 20.68
CA SER A 358 14.55 -0.64 20.25
C SER A 358 13.69 -1.33 19.18
N VAL A 359 14.32 -2.24 18.45
CA VAL A 359 13.66 -3.24 17.59
C VAL A 359 13.96 -4.61 18.15
N THR A 360 12.92 -5.37 18.49
CA THR A 360 13.02 -6.76 18.92
C THR A 360 12.72 -7.68 17.74
N VAL A 361 13.67 -8.54 17.39
CA VAL A 361 13.55 -9.55 16.32
C VAL A 361 13.67 -10.93 16.96
N GLY A 362 12.57 -11.69 16.97
CA GLY A 362 12.47 -12.91 17.78
C GLY A 362 12.61 -12.60 19.26
N ASP A 363 13.68 -13.08 19.88
CA ASP A 363 14.04 -12.84 21.28
C ASP A 363 15.23 -11.86 21.46
N VAL A 364 15.74 -11.28 20.37
CA VAL A 364 16.88 -10.35 20.39
C VAL A 364 16.38 -8.92 20.32
N GLU A 365 16.64 -8.15 21.37
CA GLU A 365 16.40 -6.71 21.39
C GLU A 365 17.63 -5.94 20.87
N ILE A 366 17.41 -5.06 19.89
CA ILE A 366 18.42 -4.22 19.27
C ILE A 366 18.11 -2.76 19.60
N PRO A 367 18.89 -2.11 20.49
CA PRO A 367 18.66 -0.71 20.87
C PRO A 367 19.05 0.25 19.74
N VAL A 368 18.28 1.33 19.59
CA VAL A 368 18.58 2.40 18.62
C VAL A 368 19.75 3.28 19.07
N ASN A 369 19.91 3.45 20.39
CA ASN A 369 20.91 4.35 21.00
C ASN A 369 22.23 3.67 21.41
N ALA A 370 22.59 2.52 20.82
CA ALA A 370 23.90 1.90 21.07
C ALA A 370 24.94 2.39 20.06
N ALA A 371 25.43 3.61 20.28
CA ALA A 371 26.70 4.09 19.71
C ALA A 371 27.55 4.72 20.82
#